data_AF-G6AWE6-F1
#
_entry.id   AF-G6AWE6-F1
#
_cell.length_a   1.000
_cell.length_b   1.000
_cell.length_c   1.000
_cell.angle_alpha   90.00
_cell.angle_beta   90.00
_cell.angle_gamma   90.00
#
_symmetry.space_group_name_H-M   'P 1'
#
loop_
_entity.id
_entity.type
_entity.pdbx_description
1 polymer ?
#
loop_
_entity_poly.entity_id
_entity_poly.type
_entity_poly.pdbx_seq_one_letter_code
_entity_poly.pdbx_strand_id
1 'polypeptide(L)' 'MDAVLSVMILPMMIGTSELLLIGALVLLLFGGKKLPEMMRGLGQGVRSFKDGMKEGSKAEDSEEDEKTSADDKQ' A
#
# COMPACT_ATOMS: atom_id res chain seq x y z
N MET A 1 -16.43 -4.82 37.98
CA MET A 1 -16.25 -3.42 37.54
C MET A 1 -14.99 -3.30 36.70
N ASP A 2 -13.91 -3.99 37.07
CA ASP A 2 -12.59 -3.97 36.42
C ASP A 2 -12.60 -4.49 34.98
N ALA A 3 -13.26 -5.63 34.72
CA ALA A 3 -13.34 -6.22 33.37
C ALA A 3 -14.10 -5.34 32.36
N VAL A 4 -15.12 -4.60 32.82
CA VAL A 4 -15.92 -3.69 31.99
C VAL A 4 -15.10 -2.47 31.57
N LEU A 5 -14.26 -1.97 32.48
CA LEU A 5 -13.36 -0.85 32.23
C LEU A 5 -12.24 -1.24 31.25
N SER A 6 -11.69 -2.45 31.35
CA SER A 6 -10.72 -2.99 30.37
C SER A 6 -11.32 -3.14 28.96
N VAL A 7 -12.54 -3.67 28.84
CA VAL A 7 -13.22 -3.84 27.54
C VAL A 7 -13.56 -2.49 26.88
N MET A 8 -13.87 -1.46 27.66
CA MET A 8 -14.14 -0.11 27.15
C MET A 8 -12.89 0.69 26.77
N ILE A 9 -11.72 0.43 27.38
CA ILE A 9 -10.46 1.12 27.04
C ILE A 9 -9.70 0.47 25.88
N LEU A 10 -9.89 -0.84 25.65
CA LEU A 10 -9.34 -1.54 24.48
C LEU A 10 -9.62 -0.83 23.13
N PRO A 11 -10.86 -0.45 22.78
CA PRO A 11 -11.15 0.24 21.51
C PRO A 11 -10.68 1.71 21.48
N MET A 12 -10.24 2.29 22.61
CA MET A 12 -9.72 3.65 22.66
C MET A 12 -8.22 3.70 22.33
N MET A 13 -7.57 2.53 22.31
CA MET A 13 -6.20 2.31 21.86
C MET A 13 -6.20 1.69 20.46
N ILE A 14 -7.07 2.16 19.52
CA ILE A 14 -7.06 1.69 18.12
C ILE A 14 -5.64 1.79 17.60
N GLY A 15 -4.98 0.65 17.64
CA GLY A 15 -3.55 0.52 17.53
C GLY A 15 -3.26 -0.70 16.67
N THR A 16 -1.98 -1.04 16.59
CA THR A 16 -1.53 -2.22 15.84
C THR A 16 -2.25 -3.50 16.25
N SER A 17 -2.74 -3.59 17.50
CA SER A 17 -3.50 -4.72 18.03
C SER A 17 -4.84 -4.96 17.32
N GLU A 18 -5.72 -3.97 17.17
CA GLU A 18 -6.99 -4.17 16.45
C GLU A 18 -6.77 -4.39 14.94
N LEU A 19 -5.81 -3.69 14.35
CA LEU A 19 -5.47 -3.89 12.94
C LEU A 19 -4.98 -5.32 12.69
N LEU A 20 -4.21 -5.89 13.62
CA LEU A 20 -3.75 -7.28 13.55
C LEU A 20 -4.89 -8.27 13.78
N LEU A 21 -5.85 -7.97 14.66
CA LEU A 21 -7.04 -8.78 14.87
C LEU A 21 -7.95 -8.82 13.63
N ILE A 22 -8.23 -7.66 13.03
CA ILE A 22 -9.01 -7.54 11.79
C ILE A 22 -8.25 -8.21 10.64
N GLY A 23 -6.94 -7.96 10.54
CA GLY A 23 -6.06 -8.60 9.56
C GLY A 23 -6.08 -10.12 9.68
N ALA A 24 -6.05 -10.66 10.89
CA ALA A 24 -6.16 -12.09 11.15
C ALA A 24 -7.53 -12.65 10.75
N LEU A 25 -8.63 -11.93 11.01
CA LEU A 25 -9.97 -12.34 10.59
C LEU A 25 -10.11 -12.36 9.06
N VAL A 26 -9.61 -11.33 8.37
CA VAL A 26 -9.52 -11.29 6.91
C VAL A 26 -8.64 -12.43 6.39
N LEU A 27 -7.52 -12.72 7.04
CA LEU A 27 -6.64 -13.84 6.68
C LEU A 27 -7.31 -15.19 6.86
N LEU A 28 -8.20 -15.34 7.84
CA LEU A 28 -8.96 -16.57 8.08
C LEU A 28 -10.05 -16.77 7.01
N LEU A 29 -10.74 -15.69 6.61
CA LEU A 29 -11.80 -15.75 5.60
C LEU A 29 -11.25 -15.94 4.18
N PHE A 30 -10.21 -15.19 3.82
CA PHE A 30 -9.64 -15.19 2.47
C PHE A 30 -8.42 -16.10 2.32
N GLY A 31 -7.75 -16.45 3.42
CA GLY A 31 -6.53 -17.26 3.43
C GLY A 31 -5.25 -16.43 3.23
N GLY A 32 -4.14 -16.94 3.79
CA GLY A 32 -2.81 -16.31 3.76
C GLY A 32 -2.25 -16.00 2.36
N LYS A 33 -2.73 -16.72 1.34
CA LYS A 33 -2.25 -16.58 -0.05
C LYS A 33 -3.02 -15.56 -0.87
N LYS A 34 -4.32 -15.35 -0.57
CA LYS A 34 -5.20 -14.52 -1.42
C LYS A 34 -5.00 -13.03 -1.20
N LEU A 35 -4.71 -12.61 0.04
CA LEU A 35 -4.42 -11.21 0.35
C LEU A 35 -3.19 -10.66 -0.42
N PRO A 36 -2.02 -11.32 -0.40
CA PRO A 36 -0.85 -10.86 -1.17
C PRO A 36 -1.01 -11.04 -2.70
N GLU A 37 -1.73 -12.07 -3.14
CA GLU A 37 -2.05 -12.28 -4.57
C GLU A 37 -2.90 -11.12 -5.12
N MET A 38 -3.93 -10.70 -4.38
CA MET A 38 -4.79 -9.57 -4.73
C MET A 38 -4.05 -8.23 -4.66
N MET A 39 -3.20 -8.02 -3.64
CA MET A 39 -2.35 -6.84 -3.54
C MET A 39 -1.35 -6.73 -4.70
N ARG A 40 -0.74 -7.84 -5.15
CA ARG A 40 0.16 -7.85 -6.30
C ARG A 40 -0.57 -7.46 -7.59
N GLY A 41 -1.77 -8.00 -7.82
CA GLY A 41 -2.59 -7.63 -8.98
C GLY A 41 -2.99 -6.15 -8.96
N LEU A 42 -3.44 -5.65 -7.82
CA LEU A 42 -3.79 -4.24 -7.64
C LEU A 42 -2.57 -3.32 -7.84
N GLY A 43 -1.42 -3.68 -7.26
CA GLY A 43 -0.18 -2.92 -7.39
C GLY A 43 0.33 -2.84 -8.83
N GLN A 44 0.23 -3.92 -9.59
CA GLN A 44 0.54 -3.92 -11.02
C GLN A 44 -0.43 -3.02 -11.80
N GLY A 45 -1.74 -3.10 -11.53
CA GLY A 45 -2.75 -2.24 -12.15
C GLY A 45 -2.51 -0.75 -11.87
N VAL A 46 -2.23 -0.39 -10.61
CA VAL A 46 -1.91 1.00 -10.22
C VAL A 46 -0.63 1.48 -10.90
N ARG A 47 0.39 0.62 -11.04
CA ARG A 47 1.63 0.97 -11.71
C ARG A 47 1.43 1.21 -13.20
N SER A 48 0.76 0.29 -13.90
CA SER A 48 0.43 0.46 -15.32
C SER A 48 -0.48 1.67 -15.58
N PHE A 49 -1.42 1.95 -14.68
CA PHE A 49 -2.25 3.15 -14.75
C PHE A 49 -1.41 4.43 -14.63
N LYS A 50 -0.49 4.48 -13.68
CA LYS A 50 0.42 5.62 -13.49
C LYS A 50 1.41 5.80 -14.65
N ASP A 51 1.91 4.70 -15.20
CA ASP A 51 2.83 4.73 -16.36
C ASP A 51 2.10 5.24 -17.61
N GLY A 52 0.89 4.74 -17.89
CA GLY A 52 0.06 5.24 -19.00
C GLY A 52 -0.37 6.70 -18.84
N MET A 53 -0.65 7.15 -17.62
CA MET A 53 -0.95 8.55 -17.34
C MET A 53 0.26 9.46 -17.60
N LYS A 54 1.47 9.02 -17.20
CA LYS A 54 2.71 9.75 -17.47
C LYS A 54 3.04 9.84 -18.95
N GLU A 55 2.83 8.77 -19.70
CA GLU A 55 3.06 8.76 -21.15
C GLU A 55 2.07 9.69 -21.87
N GLY A 56 0.82 9.73 -21.42
CA GLY A 56 -0.18 10.69 -21.90
C GLY A 56 0.15 12.13 -21.55
N SER A 57 0.67 12.40 -20.35
CA SER A 57 1.10 13.76 -19.94
C SER A 57 2.40 14.20 -20.60
N LYS A 58 3.33 13.28 -20.91
CA LYS A 58 4.61 13.61 -21.55
C LYS A 58 4.46 14.00 -23.03
N ALA A 59 3.33 13.63 -23.65
CA ALA A 59 2.96 14.09 -24.99
C ALA A 59 2.60 15.59 -25.02
N GLU A 60 2.28 16.21 -23.88
CA GLU A 60 2.00 17.65 -23.76
C GLU A 60 3.19 18.44 -23.20
N ASP A 61 4.22 17.79 -22.66
CA ASP A 61 5.34 18.43 -21.93
C ASP A 61 6.72 17.89 -22.36
N SER A 62 6.95 17.79 -23.67
CA SER A 62 8.24 17.39 -24.23
C SER A 62 9.24 18.56 -24.30
N GLU A 63 9.50 19.24 -23.18
CA GLU A 63 10.70 20.07 -22.98
C GLU A 63 11.09 20.14 -21.49
N GLU A 64 11.61 19.05 -20.92
CA GLU A 64 12.66 19.03 -19.86
C GLU A 64 12.66 17.65 -19.19
N ASP A 65 13.66 16.83 -19.52
CA ASP A 65 14.67 16.36 -18.55
C ASP A 65 15.57 15.34 -19.26
N GLU A 66 16.51 15.90 -20.02
CA GLU A 66 17.80 15.28 -20.26
C GLU A 66 18.70 15.75 -19.10
N LYS A 67 18.95 14.90 -18.09
CA LYS A 67 20.25 14.71 -17.44
C LYS A 67 20.19 13.81 -16.19
N THR A 68 21.32 13.16 -15.96
CA THR A 68 21.69 12.25 -14.86
C THR A 68 21.18 10.82 -15.09
N SER A 69 21.99 9.84 -15.46
CA SER A 69 23.37 9.57 -15.03
C SER A 69 24.15 8.82 -16.10
N ALA A 70 25.21 9.45 -16.61
CA ALA A 70 26.35 8.78 -17.21
C ALA A 70 27.62 9.46 -16.67
N ASP A 71 28.56 8.65 -16.18
CA ASP A 71 29.95 8.98 -15.85
C ASP A 71 30.16 9.92 -14.62
N ASP A 72 31.19 9.80 -13.78
CA ASP A 72 32.49 9.16 -13.94
C ASP A 72 33.16 8.95 -12.56
N LYS A 73 34.08 8.01 -12.53
CA LYS A 73 35.01 7.65 -11.48
C LYS A 73 36.27 8.51 -11.59
N GLN A 74 36.52 9.42 -10.65
CA GLN A 74 37.88 9.90 -10.35
C GLN A 74 38.03 10.41 -8.92
#